data_AF-A0A1A9N3P9-F1
#
_entry.id   AF-A0A1A9N3P9-F1
#
_cell.length_a   1.000
_cell.length_b   1.000
_cell.length_c   1.000
_cell.angle_alpha   90.00
_cell.angle_beta   90.00
_cell.angle_gamma   90.00
#
_symmetry.space_group_name_H-M   'P 1'
#
loop_
_entity.id
_entity.type
_entity.pdbx_description
1 polymer ?
#
loop_
_entity_poly.entity_id
_entity_poly.type
_entity_poly.pdbx_seq_one_letter_code
_entity_poly.pdbx_strand_id
1 'polypeptide(L)'
;MMGQDASPDDAYHGYHYRILSAQGPHAPGGARSYVQQDMLTEGFALIAWPADYGKTGLTTFIVNQDGQLYQKNLGRQTARVAESIRSFDPDSSWQNVVP
;
A
#
# COMPACT_ATOMS: atom_id res chain seq x y z
N MET A 1 -5.97 13.22 -18.14
CA MET A 1 -5.25 13.67 -16.92
C MET A 1 -5.89 12.95 -15.73
N MET A 2 -5.25 11.93 -15.16
CA MET A 2 -5.67 11.34 -13.87
C MET A 2 -4.57 11.64 -12.85
N GLY A 3 -4.68 12.79 -12.21
CA GLY A 3 -4.06 13.07 -10.92
C GLY A 3 -5.23 13.35 -9.99
N GLN A 4 -5.77 12.30 -9.38
CA GLN A 4 -6.67 12.47 -8.25
C GLN A 4 -5.81 12.14 -7.04
N ASP A 5 -5.16 13.18 -6.53
CA ASP A 5 -4.62 13.20 -5.18
C ASP A 5 -5.79 12.80 -4.27
N ALA A 6 -5.58 11.80 -3.41
CA ALA A 6 -6.65 11.30 -2.57
C ALA A 6 -7.11 12.45 -1.63
N SER A 7 -8.37 12.88 -1.77
CA SER A 7 -8.89 14.01 -0.99
C SER A 7 -9.28 13.52 0.41
N PRO A 8 -9.18 14.32 1.49
CA PRO A 8 -9.57 13.88 2.83
C PRO A 8 -10.98 13.29 2.92
N ASP A 9 -11.88 13.69 2.03
CA ASP A 9 -13.24 13.15 1.88
C ASP A 9 -13.27 11.69 1.36
N ASP A 10 -12.23 11.25 0.64
CA ASP A 10 -12.02 9.87 0.18
C ASP A 10 -11.34 8.99 1.25
N ALA A 11 -11.01 9.54 2.42
CA ALA A 11 -10.36 8.79 3.49
C ALA A 11 -11.40 8.05 4.34
N TYR A 12 -11.36 6.71 4.30
CA TYR A 12 -12.17 5.90 5.20
C TYR A 12 -11.48 5.84 6.57
N HIS A 13 -12.15 6.34 7.62
CA HIS A 13 -11.60 6.50 8.99
C HIS A 13 -10.26 7.25 9.05
N GLY A 14 -10.05 8.23 8.17
CA GLY A 14 -8.82 9.03 8.14
C GLY A 14 -7.63 8.34 7.48
N TYR A 15 -7.85 7.24 6.75
CA TYR A 15 -6.87 6.57 5.91
C TYR A 15 -7.33 6.47 4.46
N HIS A 16 -6.39 6.65 3.54
CA HIS A 16 -6.57 6.30 2.14
C HIS A 16 -6.15 4.86 1.92
N TYR A 17 -6.81 4.22 0.96
CA TYR A 17 -6.55 2.84 0.58
C TYR A 17 -6.38 2.74 -0.93
N ARG A 18 -5.49 1.85 -1.38
CA ARG A 18 -5.31 1.54 -2.79
C ARG A 18 -5.02 0.06 -2.96
N ILE A 19 -5.61 -0.54 -3.98
CA ILE A 19 -5.29 -1.89 -4.41
C ILE A 19 -3.97 -1.87 -5.18
N LEU A 20 -3.04 -2.73 -4.75
CA LEU A 20 -1.79 -3.04 -5.43
C LEU A 20 -2.06 -4.27 -6.30
N SER A 21 -1.80 -4.14 -7.60
CA SER A 21 -2.11 -5.16 -8.60
C SER A 21 -0.90 -6.02 -8.97
N ALA A 22 0.16 -5.96 -8.18
CA ALA A 22 1.38 -6.72 -8.35
C ALA A 22 2.14 -6.84 -7.03
N GLN A 23 3.11 -7.74 -6.98
CA GLN A 23 4.15 -7.79 -5.97
C GLN A 23 5.55 -7.61 -6.59
N GLY A 24 6.45 -7.07 -5.80
CA GLY A 24 7.85 -6.82 -6.15
C GLY A 24 8.79 -7.94 -5.70
N PRO A 25 10.09 -7.80 -5.96
CA PRO A 25 11.09 -8.84 -5.71
C PRO A 25 11.31 -9.16 -4.22
N HIS A 26 10.99 -8.23 -3.30
CA HIS A 26 11.14 -8.46 -1.86
C HIS A 26 9.92 -9.16 -1.24
N ALA A 27 8.83 -9.31 -2.00
CA ALA A 27 7.68 -10.07 -1.55
C ALA A 27 7.94 -11.59 -1.57
N PRO A 28 7.32 -12.35 -0.66
CA PRO A 28 7.30 -13.81 -0.75
C PRO A 28 6.74 -14.26 -2.10
N GLY A 29 7.48 -15.12 -2.80
CA GLY A 29 7.14 -15.55 -4.17
C GLY A 29 7.70 -14.66 -5.29
N GLY A 30 8.42 -13.57 -4.97
CA GLY A 30 9.13 -12.73 -5.93
C GLY A 30 8.22 -11.82 -6.76
N ALA A 31 8.76 -11.14 -7.77
CA ALA A 31 8.00 -10.18 -8.56
C ALA A 31 6.98 -10.88 -9.48
N ARG A 32 5.69 -10.51 -9.37
CA ARG A 32 4.61 -11.00 -10.26
C ARG A 32 3.46 -9.99 -10.36
N SER A 33 2.79 -9.99 -11.52
CA SER A 33 1.50 -9.31 -11.69
C SER A 33 0.40 -10.14 -11.04
N TYR A 34 -0.56 -9.47 -10.40
CA TYR A 34 -1.80 -10.10 -9.95
C TYR A 34 -2.91 -10.05 -11.01
N VAL A 35 -2.69 -9.28 -12.08
CA VAL A 35 -3.60 -9.18 -13.21
C VAL A 35 -3.26 -10.26 -14.22
N GLN A 36 -4.25 -11.08 -14.55
CA GLN A 36 -4.24 -12.07 -15.63
C GLN A 36 -5.52 -11.91 -16.45
N GLN A 37 -5.41 -11.75 -17.77
CA GLN A 37 -6.55 -11.51 -18.66
C GLN A 37 -7.46 -10.36 -18.19
N ASP A 38 -6.85 -9.22 -17.82
CA ASP A 38 -7.53 -8.02 -17.29
C ASP A 38 -8.32 -8.23 -15.98
N MET A 39 -8.14 -9.38 -15.33
CA MET A 39 -8.78 -9.71 -14.05
C MET A 39 -7.73 -9.89 -12.95
N LEU A 40 -8.05 -9.41 -11.74
CA LEU A 40 -7.25 -9.62 -10.53
C LEU A 40 -7.49 -11.03 -9.97
N THR A 41 -6.96 -12.06 -10.63
CA THR A 41 -7.13 -13.48 -10.25
C THR A 41 -5.89 -14.07 -9.59
N GLU A 42 -4.72 -13.52 -9.89
CA GLU A 42 -3.43 -14.01 -9.38
C GLU A 42 -3.08 -13.39 -8.02
N GLY A 43 -4.05 -12.74 -7.38
CA GLY A 43 -3.90 -12.19 -6.04
C GLY A 43 -4.30 -10.74 -5.90
N PHE A 44 -3.99 -10.17 -4.75
CA PHE A 44 -4.12 -8.75 -4.46
C PHE A 44 -3.29 -8.40 -3.23
N ALA A 45 -2.91 -7.13 -3.17
CA ALA A 45 -2.44 -6.50 -1.96
C ALA A 45 -3.07 -5.12 -1.81
N LEU A 46 -2.99 -4.57 -0.62
CA LEU A 46 -3.51 -3.26 -0.28
C LEU A 46 -2.40 -2.42 0.33
N ILE A 47 -2.41 -1.13 0.04
CA ILE A 47 -1.67 -0.12 0.80
C ILE A 47 -2.68 0.79 1.50
N ALA A 48 -2.39 1.14 2.75
CA ALA A 48 -3.16 2.09 3.54
C ALA A 48 -2.22 3.17 4.09
N TRP A 49 -2.59 4.44 3.96
CA TRP A 49 -1.80 5.56 4.49
C TRP A 49 -2.70 6.63 5.10
N PRO A 50 -2.24 7.38 6.12
CA PRO A 50 -3.03 8.42 6.75
C PRO A 50 -3.39 9.52 5.74
N ALA A 51 -4.63 9.98 5.82
CA ALA A 51 -5.13 11.12 5.04
C ALA A 51 -4.39 12.42 5.38
N ASP A 52 -4.13 12.65 6.67
CA ASP A 52 -3.34 13.76 7.14
C ASP A 52 -2.23 13.24 8.06
N TYR A 53 -1.02 13.15 7.52
CA TYR A 53 0.15 12.67 8.24
C TYR A 53 0.40 13.52 9.49
N GLY A 54 0.46 12.86 10.64
CA GLY A 54 0.63 13.50 11.95
C GLY A 54 -0.67 13.93 12.63
N LYS A 55 -1.82 13.84 11.94
CA LYS A 55 -3.14 14.08 12.56
C LYS A 55 -4.00 12.83 12.61
N THR A 56 -4.15 12.11 11.50
CA THR A 56 -4.97 10.88 11.44
C THR A 56 -4.14 9.60 11.59
N GLY A 57 -2.82 9.71 11.41
CA GLY A 57 -1.87 8.63 11.63
C GLY A 57 -0.45 9.03 11.24
N LEU A 58 0.51 8.17 11.58
CA LEU A 58 1.93 8.34 11.24
C LEU A 58 2.45 7.27 10.28
N THR A 59 1.71 6.17 10.14
CA THR A 59 2.26 4.93 9.58
C THR A 59 1.50 4.53 8.32
N THR A 60 2.26 4.12 7.31
CA THR A 60 1.73 3.47 6.11
C THR A 60 1.80 1.96 6.30
N PHE A 61 0.78 1.26 5.84
CA PHE A 61 0.67 -0.18 5.93
C PHE A 61 0.55 -0.80 4.54
N ILE A 62 1.12 -1.97 4.34
CA ILE A 62 0.86 -2.82 3.17
C ILE A 62 0.49 -4.22 3.64
N VAL A 63 -0.50 -4.83 3.01
CA VAL A 63 -0.97 -6.18 3.34
C VAL A 63 -1.26 -6.96 2.07
N ASN A 64 -0.90 -8.24 2.02
CA ASN A 64 -1.26 -9.13 0.92
C ASN A 64 -2.38 -10.11 1.29
N GLN A 65 -2.87 -10.87 0.31
CA GLN A 65 -3.89 -11.90 0.49
C GLN A 65 -3.56 -12.97 1.54
N ASP A 66 -2.28 -13.20 1.82
CA ASP A 66 -1.79 -14.20 2.77
C ASP A 66 -1.79 -13.67 4.21
N GLY A 67 -2.27 -12.43 4.42
CA GLY A 67 -2.34 -11.79 5.73
C GLY A 67 -1.01 -11.20 6.20
N GLN A 68 -0.01 -11.10 5.33
CA GLN A 68 1.29 -10.52 5.70
C GLN A 68 1.18 -9.00 5.74
N LEU A 69 1.16 -8.45 6.95
CA LEU A 69 1.05 -7.02 7.20
C LEU A 69 2.43 -6.43 7.47
N TYR A 70 2.78 -5.39 6.74
CA TYR A 70 3.99 -4.60 6.98
C TYR A 70 3.64 -3.15 7.19
N GLN A 71 4.48 -2.46 7.95
CA GLN A 71 4.32 -1.05 8.26
C GLN A 71 5.61 -0.27 7.98
N LYS A 72 5.47 0.99 7.57
CA LYS A 72 6.58 1.90 7.37
C LYS A 72 6.13 3.33 7.60
N ASN A 73 6.92 4.09 8.35
CA ASN A 73 6.74 5.53 8.47
C ASN A 73 7.46 6.22 7.31
N LEU A 74 6.70 6.81 6.38
CA LEU A 74 7.21 7.53 5.21
C LEU A 74 7.41 9.03 5.49
N GLY A 75 7.17 9.48 6.71
CA GLY A 75 7.34 10.85 7.16
C GLY A 75 6.34 11.80 6.52
N ARG A 76 6.71 13.09 6.44
CA ARG A 76 5.87 14.15 5.85
C ARG A 76 5.53 13.94 4.37
N GLN A 77 6.21 13.00 3.69
CA GLN A 77 5.98 12.68 2.28
C GLN A 77 5.04 11.47 2.10
N THR A 78 4.39 11.01 3.18
CA THR A 78 3.56 9.80 3.19
C THR A 78 2.56 9.76 2.04
N ALA A 79 1.74 10.80 1.83
CA ALA A 79 0.74 10.81 0.77
C ALA A 79 1.38 10.61 -0.62
N ARG A 80 2.36 11.44 -0.97
CA ARG A 80 3.06 11.38 -2.28
C ARG A 80 3.77 10.04 -2.51
N VAL A 81 4.43 9.50 -1.49
CA VAL A 81 5.17 8.23 -1.63
C VAL A 81 4.20 7.06 -1.70
N ALA A 82 3.19 7.00 -0.83
CA ALA A 82 2.18 5.94 -0.84
C ALA A 82 1.39 5.93 -2.16
N GLU A 83 1.04 7.11 -2.68
CA GLU A 83 0.42 7.25 -3.99
C GLU A 83 1.32 6.85 -5.16
N SER A 84 2.64 6.70 -4.98
CA SER A 84 3.53 6.18 -6.01
C SER A 84 3.70 4.66 -5.95
N ILE A 85 3.36 4.03 -4.82
CA ILE A 85 3.48 2.58 -4.63
C ILE A 85 2.37 1.89 -5.43
N ARG A 86 2.76 0.94 -6.27
CA ARG A 86 1.87 0.16 -7.16
C ARG A 86 1.97 -1.35 -6.97
N SER A 87 2.99 -1.79 -6.24
CA SER A 87 3.28 -3.20 -5.96
C SER A 87 3.53 -3.43 -4.49
N PHE A 88 3.14 -4.60 -3.99
CA PHE A 88 3.52 -5.08 -2.68
C PHE A 88 5.00 -5.47 -2.70
N ASP A 89 5.87 -4.62 -2.15
CA ASP A 89 7.31 -4.83 -2.17
C ASP A 89 7.91 -4.44 -0.80
N PRO A 90 7.77 -5.31 0.23
CA PRO A 90 8.31 -5.07 1.56
C PRO A 90 9.83 -5.26 1.58
N ASP A 91 10.57 -4.26 1.10
CA ASP A 91 12.03 -4.20 1.26
C ASP A 91 12.46 -4.21 2.76
N SER A 92 13.77 -4.23 3.01
CA SER A 92 14.34 -4.32 4.37
C SER A 92 13.99 -3.15 5.30
N SER A 93 13.44 -2.05 4.79
CA SER A 93 13.01 -0.90 5.59
C SER A 93 11.54 -0.97 6.02
N TRP A 94 10.78 -1.96 5.53
CA TRP A 94 9.45 -2.28 6.03
C TRP A 94 9.53 -3.15 7.27
N GLN A 95 8.71 -2.84 8.27
CA GLN A 95 8.63 -3.61 9.50
C GLN A 95 7.44 -4.57 9.41
N ASN A 96 7.69 -5.86 9.60
CA ASN A 96 6.60 -6.85 9.69
C ASN A 96 5.79 -6.60 10.97
N VAL A 97 4.47 -6.52 10.82
CA VAL A 97 3.53 -6.43 11.94
C VAL A 97 3.00 -7.83 12.20
N VAL A 98 3.65 -8.53 13.12
CA VAL A 98 3.17 -9.81 13.63
C VAL A 98 2.14 -9.51 14.73
N PRO A 99 0.92 -10.08 14.68
CA PRO A 99 -0.05 -9.98 15.76
C PRO A 99 0.44 -10.56 17.08
#